data_AF-A0A0H1BGJ6-F1
#
_entry.id   AF-A0A0H1BGJ6-F1
#
_cell.length_a   1.000
_cell.length_b   1.000
_cell.length_c   1.000
_cell.angle_alpha   90.00
_cell.angle_beta   90.00
_cell.angle_gamma   90.00
#
_symmetry.space_group_name_H-M   'P 1'
#
loop_
_entity.id
_entity.type
_entity.pdbx_description
1 polymer ?
#
loop_
_entity_poly.entity_id
_entity_poly.type
_entity_poly.pdbx_seq_one_letter_code
_entity_poly.pdbx_strand_id
1 'polypeptide(L)'
;MVLDRRGLRDAIAHGANSVEVDIAAYKEGWWADHDIRGESWGDSLEVMFKAIAKENKRISFVWLDLKTPNMCSGKSCNKDVLDPSKCTSKQKCSMQSLQKLAQKYLQPAGVRILYGFFGAGATDSAGFNYIQGNLKDGEAVCLSGEVDNVLNVYKKKGSGVKPAQKVMDYGYTELHKGFGNCKEEGYNTCAGLRNGAKAREEGRVQRVFAWTSQIGDGKRVASMLDKAHVDGIIYGFGVTRYYHHEESELAARDITRHVKKSSNRYMATGADKPW
;
A
#
# COMPACT_ATOMS: atom_id res chain seq x y z
N MET A 1 -13.81 3.82 -2.80
CA MET A 1 -13.24 3.38 -1.49
C MET A 1 -12.19 4.38 -1.04
N VAL A 2 -12.22 4.89 0.20
CA VAL A 2 -11.21 5.88 0.62
C VAL A 2 -10.95 5.79 2.13
N LEU A 3 -9.70 5.95 2.53
CA LEU A 3 -9.34 6.33 3.89
C LEU A 3 -9.30 7.87 4.02
N ASP A 4 -10.20 8.43 4.81
CA ASP A 4 -10.18 9.85 5.20
C ASP A 4 -9.68 10.01 6.65
N ARG A 5 -9.59 11.25 7.17
CA ARG A 5 -9.10 11.49 8.54
C ARG A 5 -9.95 10.82 9.62
N ARG A 6 -11.25 10.59 9.36
CA ARG A 6 -12.08 9.87 10.33
C ARG A 6 -11.70 8.40 10.30
N GLY A 7 -11.63 7.80 9.11
CA GLY A 7 -11.17 6.42 8.94
C GLY A 7 -9.78 6.18 9.52
N LEU A 8 -8.84 7.13 9.38
CA LEU A 8 -7.51 7.06 10.00
C LEU A 8 -7.58 6.95 11.53
N ARG A 9 -8.39 7.80 12.19
CA ARG A 9 -8.57 7.75 13.64
C ARG A 9 -9.16 6.42 14.07
N ASP A 10 -10.18 5.95 13.35
CA ASP A 10 -10.87 4.69 13.64
C ASP A 10 -9.91 3.49 13.47
N ALA A 11 -9.11 3.46 12.40
CA ALA A 11 -8.12 2.41 12.16
C ALA A 11 -7.06 2.37 13.26
N ILE A 12 -6.55 3.53 13.69
CA ILE A 12 -5.60 3.62 14.81
C ILE A 12 -6.22 3.15 16.12
N ALA A 13 -7.48 3.50 16.38
CA ALA A 13 -8.21 3.02 17.55
C ALA A 13 -8.37 1.49 17.55
N HIS A 14 -8.49 0.88 16.37
CA HIS A 14 -8.52 -0.58 16.19
C HIS A 14 -7.14 -1.25 16.26
N GLY A 15 -6.05 -0.47 16.34
CA GLY A 15 -4.68 -0.97 16.50
C GLY A 15 -3.82 -0.98 15.24
N ALA A 16 -4.24 -0.28 14.17
CA ALA A 16 -3.41 -0.11 12.97
C ALA A 16 -2.08 0.61 13.30
N ASN A 17 -0.98 0.08 12.75
CA ASN A 17 0.37 0.64 12.84
C ASN A 17 0.97 1.00 11.47
N SER A 18 0.15 0.89 10.42
CA SER A 18 0.33 1.40 9.08
C SER A 18 -1.05 1.63 8.47
N VAL A 19 -1.13 2.43 7.42
CA VAL A 19 -2.38 2.68 6.70
C VAL A 19 -2.17 2.65 5.20
N GLU A 20 -3.14 2.10 4.49
CA GLU A 20 -3.25 2.16 3.04
C GLU A 20 -4.21 3.29 2.67
N VAL A 21 -3.89 4.03 1.62
CA VAL A 21 -4.71 5.11 1.06
C VAL A 21 -4.71 4.96 -0.44
N ASP A 22 -5.88 4.69 -1.00
CA ASP A 22 -6.12 4.81 -2.42
C ASP A 22 -5.97 6.28 -2.83
N ILE A 23 -5.14 6.55 -3.83
CA ILE A 23 -4.87 7.93 -4.26
C ILE A 23 -5.08 8.14 -5.74
N ALA A 24 -5.70 9.28 -6.05
CA ALA A 24 -5.83 9.80 -7.39
C ALA A 24 -5.33 11.24 -7.48
N ALA A 25 -4.79 11.56 -8.65
CA ALA A 25 -4.35 12.88 -9.01
C ALA A 25 -5.45 13.63 -9.74
N TYR A 26 -5.59 14.90 -9.38
CA TYR A 26 -6.47 15.90 -9.97
C TYR A 26 -5.67 17.16 -10.25
N LYS A 27 -6.17 18.06 -11.09
CA LYS A 27 -5.47 19.30 -11.45
C LYS A 27 -5.00 20.09 -10.21
N GLU A 28 -5.79 20.05 -9.16
CA GLU A 28 -5.58 20.74 -7.88
C GLU A 28 -4.53 20.06 -6.99
N GLY A 29 -4.26 18.77 -7.20
CA GLY A 29 -3.33 17.99 -6.39
C GLY A 29 -3.74 16.52 -6.26
N TRP A 30 -3.20 15.86 -5.24
CA TRP A 30 -3.48 14.46 -4.94
C TRP A 30 -4.48 14.32 -3.80
N TRP A 31 -5.40 13.38 -3.96
CA TRP A 31 -6.54 13.17 -3.07
C TRP A 31 -6.65 11.70 -2.72
N ALA A 32 -7.19 11.43 -1.54
CA ALA A 32 -7.62 10.09 -1.19
C ALA A 32 -8.85 9.75 -2.03
N ASP A 33 -8.71 8.87 -3.02
CA ASP A 33 -9.76 8.47 -3.94
C ASP A 33 -9.39 7.17 -4.69
N HIS A 34 -10.26 6.17 -4.60
CA HIS A 34 -10.12 4.91 -5.33
C HIS A 34 -10.79 4.92 -6.70
N ASP A 35 -11.97 5.55 -6.81
CA ASP A 35 -12.89 5.29 -7.92
C ASP A 35 -12.69 6.26 -9.08
N ILE A 36 -12.01 7.39 -8.84
CA ILE A 36 -11.71 8.43 -9.82
C ILE A 36 -13.01 8.97 -10.45
N ARG A 37 -14.10 9.02 -9.69
CA ARG A 37 -15.46 9.35 -10.17
C ARG A 37 -16.20 10.25 -9.18
N GLY A 38 -16.51 11.48 -9.58
CA GLY A 38 -17.48 12.35 -8.89
C GLY A 38 -17.13 12.68 -7.43
N GLU A 39 -18.13 12.66 -6.54
CA GLU A 39 -18.07 13.02 -5.11
C GLU A 39 -17.38 11.96 -4.21
N SER A 40 -16.62 11.00 -4.77
CA SER A 40 -15.98 9.93 -4.00
C SER A 40 -14.75 10.37 -3.19
N TRP A 41 -14.27 11.60 -3.38
CA TRP A 41 -13.00 12.04 -2.82
C TRP A 41 -13.09 12.21 -1.31
N GLY A 42 -12.10 11.65 -0.61
CA GLY A 42 -11.86 11.93 0.80
C GLY A 42 -11.09 13.24 0.99
N ASP A 43 -10.29 13.29 2.04
CA ASP A 43 -9.41 14.42 2.29
C ASP A 43 -8.30 14.52 1.21
N SER A 44 -7.76 15.73 1.00
CA SER A 44 -6.56 15.90 0.20
C SER A 44 -5.36 15.22 0.86
N LEU A 45 -4.37 14.78 0.09
CA LEU A 45 -3.20 14.11 0.66
C LEU A 45 -2.36 15.01 1.56
N GLU A 46 -2.39 16.32 1.37
CA GLU A 46 -1.75 17.24 2.32
C GLU A 46 -2.40 17.13 3.71
N VAL A 47 -3.73 17.07 3.75
CA VAL A 47 -4.49 16.93 5.00
C VAL A 47 -4.25 15.56 5.62
N MET A 48 -4.27 14.49 4.82
CA MET A 48 -3.98 13.13 5.29
C MET A 48 -2.55 13.00 5.82
N PHE A 49 -1.53 13.47 5.10
CA PHE A 49 -0.14 13.36 5.55
C PHE A 49 0.13 14.14 6.82
N LYS A 50 -0.47 15.34 6.99
CA LYS A 50 -0.39 16.07 8.26
C LYS A 50 -1.04 15.31 9.41
N ALA A 51 -2.13 14.60 9.16
CA ALA A 51 -2.80 13.78 10.18
C ALA A 51 -1.95 12.54 10.55
N ILE A 52 -1.45 11.82 9.54
CA ILE A 52 -0.59 10.64 9.73
C ILE A 52 0.71 11.01 10.45
N ALA A 53 1.33 12.13 10.09
CA ALA A 53 2.58 12.61 10.71
C ALA A 53 2.44 12.86 12.22
N LYS A 54 1.25 13.20 12.73
CA LYS A 54 0.99 13.36 14.17
C LYS A 54 0.96 12.03 14.91
N GLU A 55 0.67 10.95 14.19
CA GLU A 55 0.57 9.59 14.72
C GLU A 55 1.87 8.81 14.56
N ASN A 56 2.99 9.51 14.32
CA ASN A 56 4.29 8.93 13.97
C ASN A 56 4.87 7.94 14.99
N LYS A 57 4.42 7.94 16.25
CA LYS A 57 4.85 6.95 17.24
C LYS A 57 4.20 5.58 17.01
N ARG A 58 3.02 5.57 16.38
CA ARG A 58 2.21 4.38 16.10
C ARG A 58 2.34 3.94 14.65
N ILE A 59 2.25 4.89 13.72
CA ILE A 59 2.28 4.64 12.28
C ILE A 59 3.72 4.60 11.78
N SER A 60 4.16 3.42 11.38
CA SER A 60 5.50 3.18 10.81
C SER A 60 5.60 3.64 9.35
N PHE A 61 4.55 3.40 8.56
CA PHE A 61 4.51 3.80 7.15
C PHE A 61 3.08 4.02 6.65
N VAL A 62 2.98 4.72 5.52
CA VAL A 62 1.77 4.81 4.70
C VAL A 62 1.98 4.14 3.35
N TRP A 63 1.01 3.36 2.90
CA TRP A 63 0.93 2.79 1.57
C TRP A 63 0.00 3.65 0.71
N LEU A 64 0.54 4.22 -0.36
CA LEU A 64 -0.19 4.99 -1.35
C LEU A 64 -0.53 4.09 -2.55
N ASP A 65 -1.77 3.61 -2.66
CA ASP A 65 -2.20 2.82 -3.82
C ASP A 65 -2.56 3.75 -5.00
N LEU A 66 -1.73 3.75 -6.03
CA LEU A 66 -1.82 4.71 -7.14
C LEU A 66 -2.86 4.28 -8.17
N LYS A 67 -3.99 5.00 -8.21
CA LYS A 67 -5.05 4.76 -9.20
C LYS A 67 -4.85 5.50 -10.52
N THR A 68 -4.09 6.60 -10.49
CA THR A 68 -3.83 7.44 -11.68
C THR A 68 -2.34 7.79 -11.84
N PRO A 69 -1.43 6.80 -11.90
CA PRO A 69 0.01 7.05 -11.94
C PRO A 69 0.50 7.72 -13.24
N ASN A 70 -0.36 7.85 -14.26
CA ASN A 70 -0.11 8.57 -15.51
C ASN A 70 -0.68 9.99 -15.53
N MET A 71 -1.33 10.44 -14.45
CA MET A 71 -1.91 11.77 -14.45
C MET A 71 -0.80 12.81 -14.57
N CYS A 72 -1.00 13.75 -15.49
CA CYS A 72 -0.12 14.88 -15.72
C CYS A 72 1.27 14.59 -16.33
N SER A 73 1.34 13.93 -17.49
CA SER A 73 2.55 13.96 -18.36
C SER A 73 2.35 14.71 -19.71
N GLY A 74 3.41 15.43 -20.22
CA GLY A 74 3.68 16.25 -21.47
C GLY A 74 3.52 17.85 -21.63
N LYS A 75 2.90 18.47 -22.66
CA LYS A 75 2.64 19.96 -22.86
C LYS A 75 1.29 20.76 -22.59
N SER A 76 0.03 20.37 -22.91
CA SER A 76 -1.24 21.03 -22.41
C SER A 76 -2.28 20.18 -21.59
N CYS A 77 -2.55 20.49 -20.31
CA CYS A 77 -3.53 19.77 -19.48
C CYS A 77 -5.00 20.10 -19.81
N ASN A 78 -5.80 19.12 -20.21
CA ASN A 78 -7.26 19.25 -20.36
C ASN A 78 -8.03 18.58 -19.19
N LYS A 79 -9.30 18.96 -19.04
CA LYS A 79 -10.12 18.96 -17.81
C LYS A 79 -10.94 17.68 -17.57
N ASP A 80 -11.10 16.81 -18.58
CA ASP A 80 -12.08 15.72 -18.54
C ASP A 80 -11.47 14.35 -18.92
N VAL A 81 -10.36 13.93 -18.29
CA VAL A 81 -9.52 12.74 -18.60
C VAL A 81 -8.34 13.08 -19.53
N LEU A 82 -7.11 12.84 -19.06
CA LEU A 82 -5.87 13.41 -19.62
C LEU A 82 -5.12 12.44 -20.54
N ASP A 83 -4.82 12.91 -21.76
CA ASP A 83 -3.73 12.42 -22.62
C ASP A 83 -2.37 12.81 -21.99
N PRO A 84 -1.57 11.83 -21.53
CA PRO A 84 -0.29 11.99 -20.84
C PRO A 84 0.89 12.40 -21.74
N SER A 85 0.66 12.81 -22.98
CA SER A 85 1.67 13.47 -23.82
C SER A 85 1.61 15.01 -23.72
N LYS A 86 0.79 15.55 -22.80
CA LYS A 86 0.41 16.96 -22.67
C LYS A 86 0.49 17.69 -21.25
N CYS A 87 1.30 17.37 -20.24
CA CYS A 87 1.46 18.08 -18.94
C CYS A 87 2.92 18.27 -18.36
N THR A 88 3.25 19.46 -17.81
CA THR A 88 4.63 19.77 -17.34
C THR A 88 4.89 19.33 -15.89
N SER A 89 6.15 19.04 -15.54
CA SER A 89 6.59 18.54 -14.22
C SER A 89 6.33 19.48 -13.02
N LYS A 90 5.87 20.72 -13.22
CA LYS A 90 5.59 21.70 -12.15
C LYS A 90 4.15 21.65 -11.60
N GLN A 91 3.32 20.75 -12.10
CA GLN A 91 1.90 20.70 -11.75
C GLN A 91 1.64 19.83 -10.52
N LYS A 92 0.63 20.22 -9.73
CA LYS A 92 0.29 19.61 -8.44
C LYS A 92 -0.14 18.14 -8.54
N CYS A 93 -0.59 17.71 -9.71
CA CYS A 93 -0.95 16.33 -10.06
C CYS A 93 0.22 15.42 -10.45
N SER A 94 1.44 15.94 -10.61
CA SER A 94 2.58 15.11 -11.04
C SER A 94 3.04 14.14 -9.94
N MET A 95 3.72 13.06 -10.33
CA MET A 95 4.37 12.18 -9.35
C MET A 95 5.48 12.87 -8.56
N GLN A 96 6.19 13.82 -9.17
CA GLN A 96 7.18 14.62 -8.46
C GLN A 96 6.54 15.48 -7.36
N SER A 97 5.36 16.06 -7.60
CA SER A 97 4.66 16.83 -6.57
C SER A 97 4.10 15.93 -5.47
N LEU A 98 3.61 14.73 -5.78
CA LEU A 98 3.25 13.72 -4.77
C LEU A 98 4.43 13.38 -3.87
N GLN A 99 5.55 12.99 -4.48
CA GLN A 99 6.75 12.61 -3.75
C GLN A 99 7.24 13.75 -2.85
N LYS A 100 7.34 14.98 -3.38
CA LYS A 100 7.71 16.16 -2.57
C LYS A 100 6.73 16.44 -1.44
N LEU A 101 5.43 16.24 -1.67
CA LEU A 101 4.40 16.43 -0.64
C LEU A 101 4.52 15.40 0.48
N ALA A 102 4.72 14.13 0.12
CA ALA A 102 4.95 13.04 1.07
C ALA A 102 6.23 13.30 1.89
N GLN A 103 7.33 13.63 1.22
CA GLN A 103 8.60 13.97 1.87
C GLN A 103 8.47 15.16 2.82
N LYS A 104 7.77 16.22 2.41
CA LYS A 104 7.59 17.41 3.23
C LYS A 104 6.96 17.12 4.60
N TYR A 105 6.00 16.20 4.66
CA TYR A 105 5.21 15.98 5.88
C TYR A 105 5.55 14.68 6.61
N LEU A 106 5.87 13.61 5.89
CA LEU A 106 6.07 12.28 6.47
C LEU A 106 7.53 12.03 6.86
N GLN A 107 8.51 12.46 6.05
CA GLN A 107 9.93 12.21 6.36
C GLN A 107 10.39 12.87 7.67
N PRO A 108 10.10 14.16 7.95
CA PRO A 108 10.47 14.76 9.24
C PRO A 108 9.81 14.09 10.44
N ALA A 109 8.64 13.48 10.22
CA ALA A 109 7.93 12.73 11.24
C ALA A 109 8.46 11.29 11.39
N GLY A 110 9.36 10.83 10.52
CA GLY A 110 9.88 9.47 10.53
C GLY A 110 8.96 8.42 9.90
N VAL A 111 7.81 8.81 9.35
CA VAL A 111 6.87 7.90 8.70
C VAL A 111 7.36 7.53 7.31
N ARG A 112 7.49 6.23 7.01
CA ARG A 112 7.96 5.75 5.71
C ARG A 112 6.85 5.78 4.65
N ILE A 113 7.26 5.79 3.38
CA ILE A 113 6.34 5.93 2.24
C ILE A 113 6.47 4.70 1.33
N LEU A 114 5.34 4.04 1.06
CA LEU A 114 5.26 2.92 0.13
C LEU A 114 4.38 3.31 -1.06
N TYR A 115 4.95 3.30 -2.27
CA TYR A 115 4.21 3.58 -3.50
C TYR A 115 3.72 2.26 -4.12
N GLY A 116 2.41 2.03 -4.11
CA GLY A 116 1.78 0.84 -4.69
C GLY A 116 1.43 1.02 -6.16
N PHE A 117 1.89 0.09 -7.02
CA PHE A 117 1.54 0.06 -8.43
C PHE A 117 0.84 -1.26 -8.78
N PHE A 118 -0.49 -1.21 -8.88
CA PHE A 118 -1.30 -2.38 -9.18
C PHE A 118 -1.44 -2.62 -10.69
N GLY A 119 -0.98 -3.78 -11.17
CA GLY A 119 -1.19 -4.25 -12.54
C GLY A 119 -0.30 -3.60 -13.61
N ALA A 120 -0.36 -4.14 -14.83
CA ALA A 120 0.53 -3.77 -15.93
C ALA A 120 0.47 -2.27 -16.25
N GLY A 121 -0.74 -1.70 -16.39
CA GLY A 121 -0.93 -0.28 -16.71
C GLY A 121 -0.31 0.69 -15.70
N ALA A 122 -0.26 0.32 -14.41
CA ALA A 122 0.42 1.11 -13.39
C ALA A 122 1.95 0.96 -13.52
N THR A 123 2.46 -0.23 -13.81
CA THR A 123 3.92 -0.47 -13.97
C THR A 123 4.51 0.02 -15.29
N ASP A 124 3.67 0.27 -16.30
CA ASP A 124 4.04 0.90 -17.57
C ASP A 124 3.86 2.43 -17.55
N SER A 125 3.49 2.97 -16.39
CA SER A 125 3.19 4.39 -16.26
C SER A 125 4.43 5.29 -16.21
N ALA A 126 4.26 6.54 -16.63
CA ALA A 126 5.25 7.60 -16.42
C ALA A 126 5.55 7.77 -14.92
N GLY A 127 4.57 7.54 -14.05
CA GLY A 127 4.74 7.63 -12.62
C GLY A 127 5.62 6.55 -12.00
N PHE A 128 5.47 5.30 -12.44
CA PHE A 128 6.35 4.21 -12.04
C PHE A 128 7.78 4.47 -12.51
N ASN A 129 7.94 4.85 -13.79
CA ASN A 129 9.25 5.20 -14.34
C ASN A 129 9.93 6.35 -13.58
N TYR A 130 9.16 7.36 -13.16
CA TYR A 130 9.67 8.44 -12.33
C TYR A 130 10.12 7.93 -10.95
N ILE A 131 9.23 7.25 -10.21
CA ILE A 131 9.51 6.83 -8.83
C ILE A 131 10.69 5.86 -8.78
N GLN A 132 10.73 4.84 -9.64
CA GLN A 132 11.80 3.84 -9.61
C GLN A 132 13.21 4.46 -9.80
N GLY A 133 13.33 5.59 -10.51
CA GLY A 133 14.58 6.33 -10.67
C GLY A 133 14.83 7.42 -9.61
N ASN A 134 13.87 7.74 -8.74
CA ASN A 134 13.93 8.89 -7.83
C ASN A 134 13.66 8.57 -6.36
N LEU A 135 13.48 7.29 -6.00
CA LEU A 135 13.31 6.84 -4.62
C LEU A 135 14.39 7.42 -3.70
N LYS A 136 13.97 7.90 -2.53
CA LYS A 136 14.83 8.38 -1.45
C LYS A 136 14.82 7.41 -0.27
N ASP A 137 15.68 7.68 0.71
CA ASP A 137 15.70 6.93 1.95
C ASP A 137 14.34 7.01 2.65
N GLY A 138 13.85 5.87 3.13
CA GLY A 138 12.52 5.77 3.71
C GLY A 138 11.38 5.67 2.70
N GLU A 139 11.67 5.52 1.40
CA GLU A 139 10.68 5.27 0.36
C GLU A 139 10.87 3.86 -0.25
N ALA A 140 9.77 3.21 -0.62
CA ALA A 140 9.75 1.91 -1.26
C ALA A 140 8.64 1.80 -2.32
N VAL A 141 8.69 0.73 -3.11
CA VAL A 141 7.68 0.40 -4.12
C VAL A 141 7.02 -0.92 -3.74
N CYS A 142 5.70 -1.00 -3.84
CA CYS A 142 4.93 -2.23 -3.73
C CYS A 142 4.39 -2.65 -5.09
N LEU A 143 4.56 -3.93 -5.42
CA LEU A 143 3.97 -4.55 -6.61
C LEU A 143 3.10 -5.75 -6.18
N SER A 144 1.89 -5.81 -6.72
CA SER A 144 0.92 -6.85 -6.40
C SER A 144 1.02 -8.06 -7.34
N GLY A 145 1.01 -9.27 -6.78
CA GLY A 145 0.80 -10.50 -7.54
C GLY A 145 1.62 -11.69 -7.06
N GLU A 146 1.56 -12.76 -7.84
CA GLU A 146 2.43 -13.92 -7.68
C GLU A 146 3.92 -13.54 -7.74
N VAL A 147 4.72 -14.19 -6.91
CA VAL A 147 6.12 -13.80 -6.65
C VAL A 147 6.95 -13.72 -7.93
N ASP A 148 6.81 -14.69 -8.84
CA ASP A 148 7.60 -14.71 -10.08
C ASP A 148 7.21 -13.58 -11.02
N ASN A 149 5.93 -13.22 -11.07
CA ASN A 149 5.45 -12.09 -11.85
C ASN A 149 6.00 -10.78 -11.28
N VAL A 150 5.92 -10.60 -9.96
CA VAL A 150 6.44 -9.41 -9.27
C VAL A 150 7.95 -9.27 -9.49
N LEU A 151 8.71 -10.34 -9.29
CA LEU A 151 10.17 -10.32 -9.45
C LEU A 151 10.58 -10.08 -10.91
N ASN A 152 9.81 -10.61 -11.87
CA ASN A 152 10.01 -10.33 -13.29
C ASN A 152 9.72 -8.86 -13.62
N VAL A 153 8.70 -8.24 -13.04
CA VAL A 153 8.44 -6.79 -13.20
C VAL A 153 9.58 -5.96 -12.60
N TYR A 154 10.03 -6.26 -11.39
CA TYR A 154 11.19 -5.58 -10.80
C TYR A 154 12.45 -5.73 -11.68
N LYS A 155 12.67 -6.92 -12.25
CA LYS A 155 13.81 -7.17 -13.14
C LYS A 155 13.72 -6.38 -14.45
N LYS A 156 12.55 -6.33 -15.08
CA LYS A 156 12.38 -5.76 -16.43
C LYS A 156 12.08 -4.27 -16.44
N LYS A 157 11.32 -3.77 -15.47
CA LYS A 157 10.80 -2.40 -15.45
C LYS A 157 11.29 -1.60 -14.24
N GLY A 158 11.55 -2.26 -13.11
CA GLY A 158 11.91 -1.61 -11.84
C GLY A 158 13.40 -1.67 -11.48
N SER A 159 14.30 -1.56 -12.47
CA SER A 159 15.74 -1.73 -12.26
C SER A 159 16.36 -0.67 -11.32
N GLY A 160 15.72 0.48 -11.17
CA GLY A 160 16.11 1.52 -10.20
C GLY A 160 15.66 1.26 -8.75
N VAL A 161 14.75 0.29 -8.52
CA VAL A 161 14.31 -0.08 -7.18
C VAL A 161 15.33 -1.03 -6.55
N LYS A 162 16.02 -0.57 -5.50
CA LYS A 162 17.00 -1.38 -4.75
C LYS A 162 16.30 -2.54 -4.03
N PRO A 163 16.96 -3.69 -3.80
CA PRO A 163 16.37 -4.83 -3.08
C PRO A 163 15.70 -4.45 -1.75
N ALA A 164 16.34 -3.59 -0.95
CA ALA A 164 15.80 -3.08 0.32
C ALA A 164 14.52 -2.23 0.18
N GLN A 165 14.18 -1.77 -1.03
CA GLN A 165 13.02 -0.93 -1.34
C GLN A 165 11.96 -1.67 -2.17
N LYS A 166 12.17 -2.97 -2.43
CA LYS A 166 11.19 -3.81 -3.13
C LYS A 166 10.23 -4.41 -2.13
N VAL A 167 8.96 -4.11 -2.25
CA VAL A 167 7.90 -4.73 -1.47
C VAL A 167 6.97 -5.47 -2.43
N MET A 168 6.40 -6.56 -1.96
CA MET A 168 5.33 -7.23 -2.70
C MET A 168 4.10 -7.36 -1.83
N ASP A 169 2.96 -7.43 -2.49
CA ASP A 169 1.70 -7.78 -1.86
C ASP A 169 0.97 -8.84 -2.66
N TYR A 170 0.13 -9.60 -1.97
CA TYR A 170 -0.79 -10.50 -2.66
C TYR A 170 -2.06 -10.71 -1.85
N GLY A 171 -3.18 -10.77 -2.55
CA GLY A 171 -4.46 -10.65 -1.88
C GLY A 171 -5.65 -10.72 -2.81
N TYR A 172 -6.82 -10.69 -2.19
CA TYR A 172 -8.09 -10.60 -2.87
C TYR A 172 -9.13 -9.91 -1.99
N THR A 173 -10.10 -9.24 -2.61
CA THR A 173 -11.17 -8.55 -1.89
C THR A 173 -12.01 -9.53 -1.07
N GLU A 174 -12.19 -10.76 -1.55
CA GLU A 174 -12.85 -11.85 -0.82
C GLU A 174 -11.83 -12.95 -0.50
N LEU A 175 -11.04 -12.75 0.56
CA LEU A 175 -9.87 -13.59 0.87
C LEU A 175 -10.15 -15.11 0.88
N HIS A 176 -11.37 -15.53 1.21
CA HIS A 176 -11.76 -16.93 1.18
C HIS A 176 -11.73 -17.57 -0.22
N LYS A 177 -11.93 -16.78 -1.28
CA LYS A 177 -11.88 -17.24 -2.67
C LYS A 177 -10.42 -17.38 -3.08
N GLY A 178 -9.99 -18.61 -3.33
CA GLY A 178 -8.63 -18.89 -3.77
C GLY A 178 -7.57 -18.84 -2.66
N PHE A 179 -7.94 -18.82 -1.37
CA PHE A 179 -6.96 -18.76 -0.28
C PHE A 179 -5.95 -19.93 -0.28
N GLY A 180 -6.44 -21.15 -0.54
CA GLY A 180 -5.68 -22.39 -0.41
C GLY A 180 -5.40 -22.80 1.04
N ASN A 181 -4.43 -23.70 1.23
CA ASN A 181 -4.01 -24.22 2.53
C ASN A 181 -2.53 -23.99 2.83
N CYS A 182 -1.85 -23.24 1.96
CA CYS A 182 -0.43 -22.86 2.04
C CYS A 182 0.55 -24.01 1.74
N LYS A 183 0.09 -25.12 1.16
CA LYS A 183 0.95 -26.23 0.71
C LYS A 183 1.07 -26.30 -0.81
N GLU A 184 0.21 -25.60 -1.53
CA GLU A 184 0.23 -25.51 -2.98
C GLU A 184 1.54 -24.88 -3.48
N GLU A 185 1.88 -25.10 -4.75
CA GLU A 185 3.11 -24.53 -5.32
C GLU A 185 2.97 -23.02 -5.57
N GLY A 186 1.78 -22.52 -5.92
CA GLY A 186 1.48 -21.10 -6.18
C GLY A 186 -0.01 -20.89 -6.47
N TYR A 187 -0.38 -19.75 -7.06
CA TYR A 187 -1.72 -19.31 -7.48
C TYR A 187 -2.73 -19.05 -6.35
N ASN A 188 -2.69 -19.84 -5.29
CA ASN A 188 -3.49 -19.60 -4.10
C ASN A 188 -2.86 -18.49 -3.25
N THR A 189 -3.69 -17.62 -2.67
CA THR A 189 -3.21 -16.46 -1.91
C THR A 189 -2.19 -16.84 -0.85
N CYS A 190 -2.44 -17.90 -0.07
CA CYS A 190 -1.50 -18.31 0.97
C CYS A 190 -0.18 -18.85 0.41
N ALA A 191 -0.22 -19.60 -0.70
CA ALA A 191 0.97 -20.14 -1.35
C ALA A 191 1.81 -19.03 -1.99
N GLY A 192 1.18 -18.09 -2.70
CA GLY A 192 1.85 -16.92 -3.28
C GLY A 192 2.53 -16.06 -2.23
N LEU A 193 1.84 -15.78 -1.11
CA LEU A 193 2.41 -15.05 0.03
C LEU A 193 3.59 -15.79 0.66
N ARG A 194 3.48 -17.12 0.87
CA ARG A 194 4.56 -17.96 1.39
C ARG A 194 5.78 -17.92 0.47
N ASN A 195 5.58 -17.99 -0.84
CA ASN A 195 6.68 -17.91 -1.79
C ASN A 195 7.29 -16.49 -1.82
N GLY A 196 6.48 -15.46 -1.61
CA GLY A 196 6.96 -14.10 -1.36
C GLY A 196 7.86 -14.01 -0.13
N ALA A 197 7.49 -14.66 0.98
CA ALA A 197 8.32 -14.68 2.18
C ALA A 197 9.65 -15.40 1.97
N LYS A 198 9.69 -16.47 1.16
CA LYS A 198 10.96 -17.09 0.73
C LYS A 198 11.81 -16.11 -0.09
N ALA A 199 11.22 -15.41 -1.05
CA ALA A 199 11.92 -14.38 -1.82
C ALA A 199 12.45 -13.23 -0.93
N ARG A 200 11.75 -12.91 0.17
CA ARG A 200 12.24 -11.98 1.19
C ARG A 200 13.47 -12.51 1.92
N GLU A 201 13.45 -13.78 2.34
CA GLU A 201 14.58 -14.44 3.01
C GLU A 201 15.82 -14.52 2.10
N GLU A 202 15.60 -14.67 0.78
CA GLU A 202 16.63 -14.59 -0.26
C GLU A 202 17.11 -13.16 -0.56
N GLY A 203 16.55 -12.13 0.10
CA GLY A 203 16.89 -10.73 -0.12
C GLY A 203 16.42 -10.15 -1.46
N ARG A 204 15.46 -10.81 -2.14
CA ARG A 204 14.93 -10.38 -3.46
C ARG A 204 13.81 -9.35 -3.32
N VAL A 205 13.10 -9.37 -2.19
CA VAL A 205 12.20 -8.33 -1.71
C VAL A 205 12.47 -8.06 -0.23
N GLN A 206 12.07 -6.90 0.26
CA GLN A 206 12.26 -6.49 1.65
C GLN A 206 11.07 -6.86 2.53
N ARG A 207 9.83 -6.72 2.04
CA ARG A 207 8.61 -7.02 2.78
C ARG A 207 7.53 -7.64 1.91
N VAL A 208 6.65 -8.40 2.55
CA VAL A 208 5.51 -9.10 1.95
C VAL A 208 4.25 -8.78 2.73
N PHE A 209 3.25 -8.19 2.08
CA PHE A 209 1.96 -7.85 2.69
C PHE A 209 0.81 -8.66 2.10
N ALA A 210 -0.19 -8.96 2.93
CA ALA A 210 -1.42 -9.61 2.48
C ALA A 210 -2.62 -8.66 2.52
N TRP A 211 -3.63 -8.90 1.70
CA TRP A 211 -4.89 -8.15 1.74
C TRP A 211 -6.08 -8.95 1.17
N THR A 212 -7.34 -8.61 1.43
CA THR A 212 -7.81 -7.84 2.59
C THR A 212 -8.51 -8.83 3.54
N SER A 213 -8.06 -8.88 4.80
CA SER A 213 -8.72 -9.70 5.82
C SER A 213 -10.02 -9.03 6.27
N GLN A 214 -11.11 -9.78 6.28
CA GLN A 214 -12.41 -9.32 6.76
C GLN A 214 -12.83 -10.04 8.04
N ILE A 215 -14.02 -9.72 8.55
CA ILE A 215 -14.64 -10.49 9.62
C ILE A 215 -14.74 -11.97 9.24
N GLY A 216 -14.42 -12.87 10.18
CA GLY A 216 -14.47 -14.31 9.98
C GLY A 216 -13.20 -14.92 9.36
N ASP A 217 -12.20 -14.11 9.01
CA ASP A 217 -10.94 -14.58 8.45
C ASP A 217 -9.88 -14.98 9.48
N GLY A 218 -10.18 -15.04 10.78
CA GLY A 218 -9.18 -15.37 11.82
C GLY A 218 -8.31 -16.61 11.55
N LYS A 219 -8.86 -17.69 10.97
CA LYS A 219 -8.07 -18.87 10.57
C LYS A 219 -7.12 -18.58 9.39
N ARG A 220 -7.52 -17.70 8.48
CA ARG A 220 -6.71 -17.24 7.34
C ARG A 220 -5.65 -16.25 7.81
N VAL A 221 -5.98 -15.33 8.71
CA VAL A 221 -5.02 -14.47 9.40
C VAL A 221 -3.92 -15.30 10.06
N ALA A 222 -4.30 -16.30 10.87
CA ALA A 222 -3.33 -17.22 11.47
C ALA A 222 -2.47 -17.93 10.40
N SER A 223 -3.06 -18.42 9.31
CA SER A 223 -2.30 -19.06 8.23
C SER A 223 -1.34 -18.09 7.51
N MET A 224 -1.74 -16.83 7.29
CA MET A 224 -0.87 -15.82 6.67
C MET A 224 0.32 -15.48 7.58
N LEU A 225 0.10 -15.38 8.89
CA LEU A 225 1.16 -15.05 9.85
C LEU A 225 2.07 -16.26 10.15
N ASP A 226 1.50 -17.44 10.35
CA ASP A 226 2.23 -18.61 10.86
C ASP A 226 2.82 -19.49 9.76
N LYS A 227 2.17 -19.54 8.57
CA LYS A 227 2.59 -20.40 7.46
C LYS A 227 3.13 -19.63 6.26
N ALA A 228 2.47 -18.52 5.90
CA ALA A 228 2.94 -17.69 4.80
C ALA A 228 3.99 -16.66 5.24
N HIS A 229 4.16 -16.46 6.54
CA HIS A 229 5.17 -15.58 7.14
C HIS A 229 5.14 -14.14 6.61
N VAL A 230 3.96 -13.58 6.36
CA VAL A 230 3.80 -12.19 5.91
C VAL A 230 4.25 -11.20 6.99
N ASP A 231 4.63 -10.00 6.57
CA ASP A 231 5.09 -8.91 7.44
C ASP A 231 3.94 -8.01 7.92
N GLY A 232 2.79 -8.07 7.26
CA GLY A 232 1.60 -7.33 7.62
C GLY A 232 0.39 -7.74 6.79
N ILE A 233 -0.80 -7.36 7.26
CA ILE A 233 -2.08 -7.72 6.67
C ILE A 233 -2.96 -6.47 6.65
N ILE A 234 -3.45 -6.08 5.47
CA ILE A 234 -4.52 -5.09 5.34
C ILE A 234 -5.83 -5.75 5.82
N TYR A 235 -6.61 -5.01 6.59
CA TYR A 235 -7.90 -5.45 7.12
C TYR A 235 -8.97 -4.39 6.93
N GLY A 236 -10.24 -4.80 7.03
CA GLY A 236 -11.39 -3.91 7.00
C GLY A 236 -12.45 -4.44 6.06
N PHE A 237 -13.13 -3.53 5.37
CA PHE A 237 -14.11 -3.88 4.36
C PHE A 237 -13.43 -4.17 3.02
N GLY A 238 -13.97 -5.11 2.24
CA GLY A 238 -13.41 -5.42 0.92
C GLY A 238 -13.76 -4.41 -0.19
N VAL A 239 -14.83 -3.62 -0.03
CA VAL A 239 -15.40 -2.81 -1.13
C VAL A 239 -15.92 -1.42 -0.73
N THR A 240 -15.82 -1.01 0.54
CA THR A 240 -16.35 0.29 1.01
C THR A 240 -15.30 1.11 1.74
N ARG A 241 -15.59 2.40 1.96
CA ARG A 241 -14.73 3.31 2.73
C ARG A 241 -14.52 2.78 4.14
N TYR A 242 -13.36 3.05 4.72
CA TYR A 242 -13.08 2.63 6.08
C TYR A 242 -13.75 3.57 7.10
N TYR A 243 -14.41 2.99 8.10
CA TYR A 243 -14.95 3.69 9.26
C TYR A 243 -15.08 2.69 10.43
N HIS A 244 -15.25 3.22 11.63
CA HIS A 244 -15.53 2.39 12.81
C HIS A 244 -16.84 1.61 12.62
N HIS A 245 -16.72 0.29 12.64
CA HIS A 245 -17.82 -0.67 12.65
C HIS A 245 -17.36 -1.92 13.38
N GLU A 246 -18.29 -2.69 13.97
CA GLU A 246 -17.95 -3.91 14.69
C GLU A 246 -17.14 -4.88 13.80
N GLU A 247 -17.54 -5.06 12.55
CA GLU A 247 -16.83 -5.95 11.61
C GLU A 247 -15.39 -5.52 11.33
N SER A 248 -15.13 -4.22 11.15
CA SER A 248 -13.78 -3.71 10.87
C SER A 248 -12.90 -3.78 12.12
N GLU A 249 -13.48 -3.58 13.30
CA GLU A 249 -12.80 -3.80 14.58
C GLU A 249 -12.46 -5.28 14.78
N LEU A 250 -13.41 -6.18 14.54
CA LEU A 250 -13.21 -7.63 14.64
C LEU A 250 -12.11 -8.13 13.71
N ALA A 251 -12.09 -7.67 12.46
CA ALA A 251 -11.02 -8.00 11.51
C ALA A 251 -9.64 -7.52 12.00
N ALA A 252 -9.53 -6.31 12.56
CA ALA A 252 -8.29 -5.81 13.18
C ALA A 252 -7.86 -6.70 14.36
N ARG A 253 -8.85 -7.11 15.14
CA ARG A 253 -8.68 -7.84 16.39
C ARG A 253 -8.17 -9.25 16.16
N ASP A 254 -8.53 -9.89 15.05
CA ASP A 254 -7.97 -11.18 14.65
C ASP A 254 -6.45 -11.07 14.46
N ILE A 255 -5.96 -10.00 13.83
CA ILE A 255 -4.52 -9.76 13.63
C ILE A 255 -3.84 -9.43 14.96
N THR A 256 -4.33 -8.41 15.67
CA THR A 256 -3.66 -7.90 16.88
C THR A 256 -3.62 -8.92 18.00
N ARG A 257 -4.69 -9.73 18.18
CA ARG A 257 -4.69 -10.81 19.19
C ARG A 257 -3.77 -11.95 18.80
N HIS A 258 -3.69 -12.31 17.52
CA HIS A 258 -2.78 -13.36 17.07
C HIS A 258 -1.32 -12.95 17.30
N VAL A 259 -0.96 -11.72 16.91
CA VAL A 259 0.39 -11.17 17.15
C VAL A 259 0.69 -11.06 18.65
N LYS A 260 -0.25 -10.59 19.48
CA LYS A 260 -0.06 -10.49 20.94
C LYS A 260 0.22 -11.84 21.63
N LYS A 261 -0.28 -12.95 21.07
CA LYS A 261 -0.04 -14.31 21.58
C LYS A 261 1.25 -14.94 21.05
N SER A 262 1.88 -14.32 20.04
CA SER A 262 3.12 -14.81 19.46
C SER A 262 4.31 -14.50 20.36
N SER A 263 5.26 -15.44 20.43
CA SER A 263 6.56 -15.26 21.11
C SER A 263 7.65 -14.70 20.19
N ASN A 264 7.42 -14.65 18.87
CA ASN A 264 8.42 -14.29 17.86
C ASN A 264 7.97 -13.16 16.93
N ARG A 265 6.83 -12.52 17.22
CA ARG A 265 6.30 -11.38 16.47
C ARG A 265 5.78 -10.33 17.44
N TYR A 266 5.78 -9.09 16.99
CA TYR A 266 5.18 -7.96 17.69
C TYR A 266 4.56 -7.01 16.67
N MET A 267 3.64 -6.17 17.13
CA MET A 267 3.10 -5.09 16.31
C MET A 267 4.19 -4.03 16.13
N ALA A 268 4.65 -3.82 14.91
CA ALA A 268 5.57 -2.74 14.58
C ALA A 268 5.06 -1.37 15.08
N THR A 269 5.98 -0.47 15.34
CA THR A 269 5.75 0.88 15.85
C THR A 269 6.38 1.90 14.90
N GLY A 270 6.19 3.18 15.19
CA GLY A 270 6.86 4.27 14.48
C GLY A 270 8.39 4.21 14.45
N ALA A 271 9.00 3.48 15.40
CA ALA A 271 10.45 3.30 15.47
C ALA A 271 10.95 2.23 14.48
N ASP A 272 10.08 1.32 14.05
CA ASP A 272 10.42 0.20 13.20
C ASP A 272 10.48 0.65 11.74
N LYS A 273 11.64 0.46 11.12
CA LYS A 273 11.87 0.84 9.73
C LYS A 273 11.60 -0.36 8.84
N PRO A 274 10.49 -0.38 8.07
CA PRO A 274 10.19 -1.51 7.18
C PRO A 274 11.21 -1.64 6.03
N TRP A 275 11.85 -0.53 5.66
CA TRP A 275 12.97 -0.38 4.73
C TRP A 275 13.87 0.80 5.13
#